data_AF-A0A0A8WKE7-F1
#
_entry.id   AF-A0A0A8WKE7-F1
#
_cell.length_a   1.000
_cell.length_b   1.000
_cell.length_c   1.000
_cell.angle_alpha   90.00
_cell.angle_beta   90.00
_cell.angle_gamma   90.00
#
_symmetry.space_group_name_H-M   'P 1'
#
loop_
_entity.id
_entity.type
_entity.pdbx_description
1 polymer ?
#
loop_
_entity_poly.entity_id
_entity_poly.type
_entity_poly.pdbx_seq_one_letter_code
_entity_poly.pdbx_strand_id
1 'polypeptide(L)' 'MLHSAWYANPDMLRTHGMLGRSQGCFAVGEKELDDVFAFLGEGRMIYADRA' A
#
# COMPACT_ATOMS: atom_id res chain seq x y z
N MET A 1 7.61 -7.01 1.10
CA MET A 1 6.96 -6.75 2.40
C MET A 1 5.80 -5.79 2.17
N LEU A 2 4.70 -5.91 2.92
CA LEU A 2 3.62 -4.92 2.97
C LEU A 2 3.90 -3.95 4.13
N HIS A 3 3.86 -2.63 3.88
CA HIS A 3 4.07 -1.61 4.92
C HIS A 3 3.22 -0.36 4.69
N SER A 4 3.01 0.41 5.75
CA SER A 4 2.43 1.74 5.67
C SER A 4 3.42 2.75 5.10
N ALA A 5 2.91 3.72 4.34
CA ALA A 5 3.69 4.77 3.72
C ALA A 5 2.84 6.03 3.52
N TRP A 6 3.30 7.17 4.06
CA TRP A 6 2.65 8.47 3.87
C TRP A 6 2.42 8.83 2.40
N TYR A 7 3.34 8.41 1.53
CA TYR A 7 3.28 8.69 0.09
C TYR A 7 2.23 7.84 -0.64
N ALA A 8 1.59 6.90 0.05
CA ALA A 8 0.44 6.15 -0.44
C ALA A 8 -0.90 6.68 0.13
N ASN A 9 -0.88 7.76 0.93
CA ASN A 9 -2.09 8.36 1.49
C ASN A 9 -2.92 9.07 0.40
N PRO A 10 -4.25 9.15 0.56
CA PRO A 10 -5.14 9.83 -0.40
C PRO A 10 -4.78 11.29 -0.68
N ASP A 11 -4.23 12.01 0.31
CA ASP A 11 -3.78 13.41 0.16
C ASP A 11 -2.70 13.60 -0.90
N MET A 12 -1.95 12.55 -1.23
CA MET A 12 -0.95 12.57 -2.31
C MET A 12 -1.61 12.76 -3.67
N LEU A 13 -2.79 12.19 -3.88
CA LEU A 13 -3.56 12.38 -5.12
C LEU A 13 -4.04 13.83 -5.24
N ARG A 14 -4.48 14.43 -4.12
CA ARG A 14 -4.93 15.82 -4.09
C ARG A 14 -3.79 16.80 -4.37
N THR A 15 -2.60 16.53 -3.85
CA THR A 15 -1.46 17.47 -3.90
C THR A 15 -0.57 17.27 -5.14
N HIS A 16 -0.35 16.01 -5.52
CA HIS A 16 0.64 15.64 -6.55
C HIS A 16 0.01 14.94 -7.77
N GLY A 17 -1.27 14.60 -7.73
CA GLY A 17 -1.96 13.88 -8.81
C GLY A 17 -1.53 12.41 -8.96
N MET A 18 -0.64 11.92 -8.10
CA MET A 18 -0.14 10.54 -8.10
C MET A 18 0.33 10.12 -6.71
N LEU A 19 0.39 8.82 -6.47
CA LEU A 19 1.03 8.25 -5.28
C LEU A 19 2.56 8.20 -5.45
N GLY A 20 3.29 8.11 -4.35
CA GLY A 20 4.73 7.89 -4.36
C GLY A 20 5.11 6.47 -4.82
N ARG A 21 6.41 6.27 -5.08
CA ARG A 21 6.95 4.98 -5.52
C ARG A 21 7.64 4.25 -4.37
N SER A 22 7.34 2.97 -4.23
CA SER A 22 8.11 2.04 -3.41
C SER A 22 9.22 1.37 -4.25
N GLN A 23 10.26 0.86 -3.58
CA GLN A 23 11.37 0.15 -4.23
C GLN A 23 11.15 -1.37 -4.26
N GLY A 24 9.91 -1.80 -4.54
CA GLY A 24 9.55 -3.23 -4.65
C GLY A 24 8.82 -3.82 -3.43
N CYS A 25 8.51 -3.02 -2.41
CA CYS A 25 7.56 -3.40 -1.37
C CYS A 25 6.14 -2.97 -1.72
N PHE A 26 5.13 -3.66 -1.20
CA PHE A 26 3.75 -3.17 -1.25
C PHE A 26 3.61 -2.05 -0.23
N ALA A 27 3.16 -0.88 -0.68
CA ALA A 27 2.96 0.29 0.16
C ALA A 27 1.48 0.63 0.19
N VAL A 28 0.93 0.80 1.39
CA VAL A 28 -0.45 1.25 1.63
C VAL A 28 -0.43 2.50 2.49
N GLY A 29 -1.53 3.25 2.52
CA GLY A 29 -1.63 4.42 3.37
C GLY A 29 -1.46 4.07 4.87
N GLU A 30 -1.15 5.08 5.67
CA GLU A 30 -0.81 4.88 7.09
C GLU A 30 -1.98 4.37 7.94
N LYS A 31 -3.22 4.62 7.53
CA LYS A 31 -4.43 4.22 8.27
C LYS A 31 -5.04 2.92 7.75
N GLU A 32 -4.62 2.49 6.58
CA GLU A 32 -5.22 1.40 5.82
C GLU A 32 -4.52 0.07 6.07
N LEU A 33 -3.34 0.07 6.70
CA LEU A 33 -2.55 -1.14 6.91
C LEU A 33 -3.31 -2.20 7.71
N ASP A 34 -3.94 -1.80 8.81
CA ASP A 34 -4.68 -2.71 9.69
C ASP A 34 -5.92 -3.29 8.99
N ASP A 35 -6.65 -2.45 8.25
CA ASP A 35 -7.81 -2.88 7.46
C ASP A 35 -7.41 -3.87 6.37
N VAL A 36 -6.29 -3.64 5.70
CA VAL A 36 -5.76 -4.56 4.68
C VAL A 36 -5.35 -5.89 5.31
N PHE A 37 -4.69 -5.89 6.46
CA PHE A 37 -4.36 -7.13 7.17
C PHE A 37 -5.61 -7.87 7.64
N ALA A 38 -6.60 -7.17 8.20
CA ALA A 38 -7.86 -7.76 8.61
C ALA A 38 -8.62 -8.37 7.43
N PHE A 39 -8.62 -7.69 6.27
CA PHE A 39 -9.23 -8.16 5.05
C PHE A 39 -8.54 -9.41 4.47
N LEU A 40 -7.21 -9.41 4.42
CA LEU A 40 -6.44 -10.54 3.91
C LEU A 40 -6.58 -11.75 4.86
N GLY A 41 -6.46 -11.52 6.16
CA GLY A 41 -6.37 -12.59 7.15
C GLY A 41 -5.08 -13.42 7.02
N GLU A 42 -4.92 -14.38 7.92
CA GLU A 42 -3.70 -15.19 7.99
C GLU A 42 -3.58 -16.22 6.84
N GLY A 43 -2.34 -16.57 6.51
CA GLY A 43 -2.02 -17.63 5.54
C GLY A 43 -2.34 -17.28 4.08
N ARG A 44 -2.60 -16.01 3.76
CA ARG A 44 -2.80 -15.55 2.37
C ARG A 44 -1.49 -15.11 1.72
N MET A 45 -1.41 -15.32 0.40
CA MET A 45 -0.27 -14.93 -0.42
C MET A 45 -0.62 -13.69 -1.24
N ILE A 46 0.25 -12.68 -1.19
CA ILE A 46 0.20 -11.52 -2.08
C ILE A 46 1.24 -11.73 -3.18
N TYR A 47 0.82 -11.63 -4.42
CA TYR A 47 1.68 -11.80 -5.59
C TYR A 47 1.55 -10.57 -6.50
N ALA A 48 2.69 -10.04 -6.95
CA ALA A 48 2.76 -9.02 -7.99
C ALA A 48 3.61 -9.55 -9.14
N ASP A 49 3.05 -9.52 -10.35
CA ASP A 49 3.78 -9.79 -11.57
C ASP A 49 4.23 -8.47 -12.22
N ARG A 50 5.09 -8.56 -13.25
CA ARG A 50 5.39 -7.43 -14.12
C ARG A 50 4.41 -7.43 -15.30
N ALA A 51 3.64 -6.36 -15.44
CA ALA A 51 2.82 -6.10 -16.62
C ALA A 51 3.67 -5.66 -17.82
#